data_AF-A0A1G6MUT5-F1
#
_entry.id   AF-A0A1G6MUT5-F1
#
_cell.length_a   1.000
_cell.length_b   1.000
_cell.length_c   1.000
_cell.angle_alpha   90.00
_cell.angle_beta   90.00
_cell.angle_gamma   90.00
#
_symmetry.space_group_name_H-M   'P 1'
#
loop_
_entity.id
_entity.type
_entity.pdbx_description
1 polymer ?
#
loop_
_entity_poly.entity_id
_entity_poly.type
_entity_poly.pdbx_seq_one_letter_code
_entity_poly.pdbx_strand_id
1 'polypeptide(L)'
;MRAEDWDARYAERQQWSAEPNALVAELLRDVPPGTALDLAAGEGRHALWLAARGWRVTAVDFSATGLARGQGQAGADRVAWVTADVTDWEAAPGSADLVLVAYLHLPDPPVTDVLRRAVGWLRPGGRFLLLGHDVENLVAGVGGPQDPAILHSTDRLAPVAELLDVDRLEQVARSTPAGTALDTLLWGRRPTGPVGARR
;
A
#
# COMPACT_ATOMS: atom_id res chain seq x y z
N MET A 1 -15.91 -3.66 3.17
CA MET A 1 -16.01 -3.08 4.53
C MET A 1 -16.30 -1.60 4.38
N ARG A 2 -17.20 -1.02 5.17
CA ARG A 2 -17.56 0.42 5.07
C ARG A 2 -16.61 1.26 5.94
N ALA A 3 -16.54 2.57 5.70
CA ALA A 3 -15.70 3.49 6.48
C ALA A 3 -15.98 3.39 7.99
N GLU A 4 -17.27 3.29 8.36
CA GLU A 4 -17.74 3.11 9.75
C GLU A 4 -17.12 1.90 10.46
N ASP A 5 -16.91 0.78 9.73
CA ASP A 5 -16.36 -0.44 10.31
C ASP A 5 -14.85 -0.27 10.63
N TRP A 6 -14.14 0.54 9.84
CA TRP A 6 -12.74 0.89 10.11
C TRP A 6 -12.62 1.99 11.17
N ASP A 7 -13.50 2.99 11.14
CA ASP A 7 -13.56 4.03 12.17
C ASP A 7 -13.73 3.40 13.57
N ALA A 8 -14.61 2.40 13.69
CA ALA A 8 -14.78 1.65 14.93
C ALA A 8 -13.49 0.93 15.36
N ARG A 9 -12.79 0.26 14.43
CA ARG A 9 -11.50 -0.38 14.73
C ARG A 9 -10.47 0.63 15.21
N TYR A 10 -10.32 1.75 14.52
CA TYR A 10 -9.38 2.78 14.95
C TYR A 10 -9.76 3.36 16.31
N ALA A 11 -11.04 3.61 16.58
CA ALA A 11 -11.50 4.20 17.83
C ALA A 11 -11.06 3.39 19.08
N GLU A 12 -11.07 2.07 19.01
CA GLU A 12 -10.81 1.20 20.15
C GLU A 12 -9.33 1.12 20.57
N ARG A 13 -8.39 1.16 19.61
CA ARG A 13 -6.94 1.08 19.88
C ARG A 13 -6.11 1.48 18.66
N GLN A 14 -4.86 1.86 18.89
CA GLN A 14 -3.86 1.95 17.83
C GLN A 14 -3.74 0.56 17.17
N GLN A 15 -3.99 0.47 15.87
CA GLN A 15 -4.05 -0.83 15.19
C GLN A 15 -2.66 -1.36 14.84
N TRP A 16 -1.66 -0.48 14.75
CA TRP A 16 -0.29 -0.82 14.37
C TRP A 16 0.76 0.00 15.10
N SER A 17 2.02 -0.44 15.05
CA SER A 17 3.16 0.35 15.51
C SER A 17 3.27 1.69 14.76
N ALA A 18 3.86 2.69 15.41
CA ALA A 18 4.26 3.94 14.77
C ALA A 18 5.34 3.73 13.68
N GLU A 19 6.17 2.68 13.84
CA GLU A 19 7.17 2.30 12.85
C GLU A 19 6.53 1.67 11.61
N PRO A 20 7.10 1.89 10.41
CA PRO A 20 6.63 1.24 9.18
C PRO A 20 6.84 -0.27 9.24
N ASN A 21 6.21 -1.00 8.32
CA ASN A 21 6.57 -2.39 8.09
C ASN A 21 8.07 -2.49 7.72
N ALA A 22 8.79 -3.43 8.35
CA ALA A 22 10.25 -3.57 8.21
C ALA A 22 10.69 -3.83 6.76
N LEU A 23 9.94 -4.66 6.00
CA LEU A 23 10.24 -4.94 4.60
C LEU A 23 9.99 -3.71 3.72
N VAL A 24 8.94 -2.93 4.01
CA VAL A 24 8.71 -1.64 3.33
C VAL A 24 9.89 -0.70 3.59
N ALA A 25 10.35 -0.60 4.84
CA ALA A 25 11.48 0.24 5.21
C ALA A 25 12.81 -0.23 4.58
N GLU A 26 13.00 -1.54 4.44
CA GLU A 26 14.15 -2.14 3.75
C GLU A 26 14.15 -1.80 2.26
N LEU A 27 13.05 -2.10 1.56
CA LEU A 27 12.93 -1.88 0.10
C LEU A 27 13.05 -0.41 -0.29
N LEU A 28 12.60 0.49 0.57
CA LEU A 28 12.61 1.94 0.32
C LEU A 28 13.84 2.65 0.90
N ARG A 29 14.77 1.93 1.56
CA ARG A 29 15.93 2.52 2.24
C ARG A 29 16.79 3.37 1.30
N ASP A 30 17.09 2.83 0.13
CA ASP A 30 18.02 3.43 -0.85
C ASP A 30 17.29 4.06 -2.05
N VAL A 31 15.96 4.21 -1.95
CA VAL A 31 15.16 4.88 -2.99
C VAL A 31 15.22 6.39 -2.74
N PRO A 32 15.72 7.20 -3.70
CA PRO A 32 15.79 8.64 -3.54
C PRO A 32 14.41 9.25 -3.29
N PRO A 33 14.27 10.18 -2.32
CA PRO A 33 13.00 10.83 -2.06
C PRO A 33 12.45 11.60 -3.26
N GLY A 34 11.15 11.46 -3.47
CA GLY A 34 10.37 12.19 -4.46
C GLY A 34 8.95 12.44 -3.97
N THR A 35 7.97 12.30 -4.87
CA THR A 35 6.54 12.34 -4.56
C THR A 35 6.01 10.93 -4.29
N ALA A 36 5.38 10.71 -3.15
CA ALA A 36 4.81 9.42 -2.77
C ALA A 36 3.29 9.49 -2.56
N LEU A 37 2.58 8.45 -2.98
CA LEU A 37 1.19 8.20 -2.62
C LEU A 37 1.13 6.96 -1.72
N ASP A 38 0.61 7.10 -0.50
CA ASP A 38 0.33 6.01 0.43
C ASP A 38 -1.18 5.74 0.41
N LEU A 39 -1.59 4.66 -0.25
CA LEU A 39 -2.99 4.29 -0.46
C LEU A 39 -3.45 3.32 0.64
N ALA A 40 -4.65 3.55 1.18
CA ALA A 40 -5.14 2.91 2.40
C ALA A 40 -4.16 3.11 3.57
N ALA A 41 -3.77 4.37 3.76
CA ALA A 41 -2.72 4.77 4.70
C ALA A 41 -3.08 4.52 6.17
N GLY A 42 -4.37 4.41 6.51
CA GLY A 42 -4.86 4.30 7.88
C GLY A 42 -4.36 5.43 8.77
N GLU A 43 -3.63 5.07 9.83
CA GLU A 43 -2.99 6.03 10.75
C GLU A 43 -1.70 6.66 10.19
N GLY A 44 -1.32 6.33 8.95
CA GLY A 44 -0.24 6.98 8.21
C GLY A 44 1.17 6.59 8.63
N ARG A 45 1.39 5.40 9.23
CA ARG A 45 2.72 4.97 9.70
C ARG A 45 3.79 5.03 8.60
N HIS A 46 3.44 4.63 7.36
CA HIS A 46 4.38 4.70 6.24
C HIS A 46 4.51 6.13 5.73
N ALA A 47 3.40 6.87 5.61
CA ALA A 47 3.41 8.26 5.20
C ALA A 47 4.28 9.15 6.10
N LEU A 48 4.16 9.04 7.42
CA LEU A 48 4.96 9.76 8.40
C LEU A 48 6.44 9.39 8.30
N TRP A 49 6.75 8.09 8.18
CA TRP A 49 8.11 7.61 8.02
C TRP A 49 8.78 8.08 6.71
N LEU A 50 8.03 8.09 5.60
CA LEU A 50 8.48 8.63 4.32
C LEU A 50 8.71 10.15 4.42
N ALA A 51 7.78 10.89 5.02
CA ALA A 51 7.91 12.34 5.18
C ALA A 51 9.12 12.72 6.06
N ALA A 52 9.42 11.94 7.10
CA ALA A 52 10.63 12.10 7.91
C ALA A 52 11.93 11.91 7.10
N ARG A 53 11.87 11.22 5.95
CA ARG A 53 12.98 10.97 5.04
C ARG A 53 13.01 11.91 3.83
N GLY A 54 12.21 12.97 3.85
CA GLY A 54 12.21 14.00 2.81
C GLY A 54 11.30 13.72 1.61
N TRP A 55 10.45 12.70 1.69
CA TRP A 55 9.42 12.48 0.66
C TRP A 55 8.30 13.52 0.78
N ARG A 56 7.74 13.92 -0.36
CA ARG A 56 6.47 14.66 -0.42
C ARG A 56 5.33 13.63 -0.48
N VAL A 57 4.64 13.42 0.63
CA VAL A 57 3.69 12.31 0.76
C VAL A 57 2.25 12.80 0.74
N THR A 58 1.41 12.11 -0.03
CA THR A 58 -0.05 12.15 0.12
C THR A 58 -0.54 10.82 0.69
N ALA A 59 -1.18 10.87 1.85
CA ALA A 59 -1.81 9.73 2.52
C ALA A 59 -3.31 9.73 2.21
N VAL A 60 -3.81 8.66 1.59
CA VAL A 60 -5.21 8.52 1.20
C VAL A 60 -5.84 7.38 1.98
N ASP A 61 -6.93 7.67 2.69
CA ASP A 61 -7.73 6.65 3.35
C ASP A 61 -9.19 7.11 3.44
N PHE A 62 -10.14 6.19 3.36
CA PHE A 62 -11.56 6.46 3.53
C PHE A 62 -11.97 6.65 5.00
N SER A 63 -11.16 6.17 5.95
CA SER A 63 -11.37 6.32 7.39
C SER A 63 -10.90 7.69 7.87
N ALA A 64 -11.87 8.59 8.13
CA ALA A 64 -11.58 9.89 8.73
C ALA A 64 -10.93 9.74 10.12
N THR A 65 -11.31 8.72 10.90
CA THR A 65 -10.76 8.48 12.23
C THR A 65 -9.30 8.05 12.18
N GLY A 66 -8.94 7.17 11.24
CA GLY A 66 -7.56 6.74 11.02
C GLY A 66 -6.66 7.92 10.67
N LEU A 67 -7.09 8.73 9.70
CA LEU A 67 -6.36 9.93 9.28
C LEU A 67 -6.25 10.96 10.41
N ALA A 68 -7.30 11.19 11.20
CA ALA A 68 -7.26 12.11 12.34
C ALA A 68 -6.23 11.69 13.40
N ARG A 69 -6.06 10.38 13.63
CA ARG A 69 -4.99 9.86 14.51
C ARG A 69 -3.61 10.12 13.93
N GLY A 70 -3.44 9.90 12.63
CA GLY A 70 -2.22 10.23 11.90
C GLY A 70 -1.86 11.73 12.00
N GLN A 71 -2.86 12.60 11.85
CA GLN A 71 -2.72 14.06 11.97
C GLN A 71 -2.30 14.53 13.36
N GLY A 72 -2.57 13.75 14.41
CA GLY A 72 -2.14 14.04 15.77
C GLY A 72 -0.68 13.66 16.09
N GLN A 73 0.03 13.01 15.16
CA GLN A 73 1.41 12.54 15.37
C GLN A 73 2.46 13.59 14.97
N ALA A 74 3.67 13.46 15.51
CA ALA A 74 4.79 14.33 15.15
C ALA A 74 5.15 14.17 13.67
N GLY A 75 5.36 15.30 12.98
CA GLY A 75 5.69 15.33 11.55
C GLY A 75 4.49 15.23 10.60
N ALA A 76 3.26 15.14 11.13
CA ALA A 76 2.05 15.10 10.33
C ALA A 76 1.81 16.35 9.48
N ASP A 77 2.40 17.49 9.86
CA ASP A 77 2.44 18.74 9.10
C ASP A 77 3.14 18.61 7.74
N ARG A 78 3.92 17.54 7.55
CA ARG A 78 4.66 17.25 6.30
C ARG A 78 3.92 16.30 5.37
N VAL A 79 2.76 15.78 5.79
CA VAL A 79 1.95 14.83 5.02
C VAL A 79 0.67 15.54 4.55
N ALA A 80 0.34 15.39 3.27
CA ALA A 80 -0.97 15.77 2.76
C ALA A 80 -1.96 14.63 3.04
N TRP A 81 -2.96 14.88 3.87
CA TRP A 81 -3.96 13.88 4.27
C TRP A 81 -5.23 14.05 3.44
N VAL A 82 -5.70 12.97 2.82
CA VAL A 82 -6.88 12.98 1.94
C VAL A 82 -7.86 11.91 2.40
N THR A 83 -9.02 12.34 2.88
CA THR A 83 -10.12 11.43 3.20
C THR A 83 -10.90 11.08 1.93
N ALA A 84 -10.65 9.90 1.37
CA ALA A 84 -11.31 9.44 0.15
C ALA A 84 -11.30 7.91 0.03
N ASP A 85 -12.30 7.37 -0.65
CA ASP A 85 -12.27 5.98 -1.09
C ASP A 85 -11.30 5.84 -2.27
N VAL A 86 -10.32 4.96 -2.15
CA VAL A 86 -9.31 4.71 -3.19
C VAL A 86 -9.92 4.13 -4.48
N THR A 87 -11.14 3.58 -4.41
CA THR A 87 -11.89 3.12 -5.59
C THR A 87 -12.40 4.27 -6.46
N ASP A 88 -12.62 5.45 -5.87
CA ASP A 88 -13.10 6.66 -6.55
C ASP A 88 -12.02 7.75 -6.68
N TRP A 89 -10.98 7.71 -5.86
CA TRP A 89 -9.92 8.70 -5.83
C TRP A 89 -8.92 8.55 -6.98
N GLU A 90 -8.47 9.67 -7.54
CA GLU A 90 -7.50 9.72 -8.63
C GLU A 90 -6.36 10.70 -8.36
N ALA A 91 -5.15 10.31 -8.77
CA ALA A 91 -4.02 11.20 -8.92
C ALA A 91 -3.74 11.49 -10.40
N ALA A 92 -3.03 12.59 -10.68
CA ALA A 92 -2.64 12.90 -12.05
C ALA A 92 -1.71 11.81 -12.62
N PRO A 93 -1.90 11.38 -13.89
CA PRO A 93 -1.00 10.41 -14.52
C PRO A 93 0.46 10.89 -14.51
N GLY A 94 1.40 9.99 -14.19
CA GLY A 94 2.82 10.34 -14.18
C GLY A 94 3.22 11.41 -13.14
N SER A 95 2.52 11.48 -12.00
CA SER A 95 2.77 12.48 -10.96
C SER A 95 3.57 11.98 -9.76
N ALA A 96 3.69 10.67 -9.57
CA ALA A 96 4.33 10.05 -8.40
C ALA A 96 5.64 9.35 -8.74
N ASP A 97 6.61 9.41 -7.83
CA ASP A 97 7.86 8.62 -7.88
C ASP A 97 7.70 7.30 -7.11
N LEU A 98 6.73 7.23 -6.18
CA LEU A 98 6.37 6.04 -5.42
C LEU A 98 4.84 5.96 -5.25
N VAL A 99 4.29 4.77 -5.47
CA VAL A 99 2.96 4.39 -4.96
C VAL A 99 3.14 3.19 -4.03
N LEU A 100 2.71 3.36 -2.80
CA LEU A 100 2.73 2.38 -1.74
C LEU A 100 1.29 1.95 -1.41
N VAL A 101 1.04 0.65 -1.42
CA VAL A 101 -0.23 0.04 -1.05
C VAL A 101 0.05 -1.04 -0.01
N ALA A 102 -0.23 -0.76 1.25
CA ALA A 102 0.04 -1.70 2.33
C ALA A 102 -1.27 -2.14 3.01
N TYR A 103 -1.57 -3.43 2.94
CA TYR A 103 -2.72 -4.07 3.58
C TYR A 103 -4.09 -3.52 3.15
N LEU A 104 -4.22 -3.13 1.87
CA LEU A 104 -5.50 -2.81 1.25
C LEU A 104 -6.35 -4.09 1.06
N HIS A 105 -7.56 -4.07 1.63
CA HIS A 105 -8.49 -5.20 1.65
C HIS A 105 -9.75 -4.90 0.83
N LEU A 106 -9.70 -5.25 -0.45
CA LEU A 106 -10.81 -5.10 -1.39
C LEU A 106 -11.03 -6.41 -2.17
N PRO A 107 -12.28 -6.76 -2.53
CA PRO A 107 -12.55 -7.87 -3.43
C PRO A 107 -12.11 -7.54 -4.86
N ASP A 108 -12.05 -8.56 -5.72
CA ASP A 108 -12.00 -8.38 -7.17
C ASP A 108 -13.41 -8.15 -7.75
N PRO A 109 -13.52 -7.42 -8.87
CA PRO A 109 -12.46 -6.68 -9.58
C PRO A 109 -11.93 -5.37 -8.94
N PRO A 110 -12.59 -4.70 -7.95
CA PRO A 110 -12.18 -3.38 -7.50
C PRO A 110 -10.70 -3.22 -7.13
N VAL A 111 -10.08 -4.20 -6.45
CA VAL A 111 -8.65 -4.08 -6.10
C VAL A 111 -7.78 -4.05 -7.34
N THR A 112 -7.99 -4.95 -8.30
CA THR A 112 -7.18 -5.02 -9.52
C THR A 112 -7.27 -3.71 -10.31
N ASP A 113 -8.47 -3.14 -10.43
CA ASP A 113 -8.67 -1.85 -11.11
C ASP A 113 -7.94 -0.70 -10.41
N VAL A 114 -8.05 -0.61 -9.07
CA VAL A 114 -7.31 0.38 -8.27
C VAL A 114 -5.81 0.26 -8.50
N LEU A 115 -5.26 -0.96 -8.44
CA LEU A 115 -3.82 -1.18 -8.59
C LEU A 115 -3.33 -0.86 -10.01
N ARG A 116 -4.10 -1.19 -11.06
CA ARG A 116 -3.77 -0.82 -12.44
C ARG A 116 -3.75 0.70 -12.63
N ARG A 117 -4.74 1.42 -12.09
CA ARG A 117 -4.75 2.90 -12.12
C ARG A 117 -3.55 3.48 -11.38
N ALA A 118 -3.23 2.91 -10.21
CA ALA A 118 -2.11 3.32 -9.40
C ALA A 118 -0.76 3.21 -10.14
N VAL A 119 -0.55 2.17 -10.94
CA VAL A 119 0.64 2.07 -11.82
C VAL A 119 0.67 3.22 -12.84
N GLY A 120 -0.49 3.67 -13.35
CA GLY A 120 -0.58 4.80 -14.27
C GLY A 120 -0.21 6.16 -13.66
N TRP A 121 -0.31 6.31 -12.33
CA TRP A 121 0.08 7.53 -11.61
C TRP A 121 1.59 7.68 -11.44
N LEU A 122 2.35 6.59 -11.59
CA LEU A 122 3.81 6.62 -11.49
C LEU A 122 4.44 7.33 -12.68
N ARG A 123 5.48 8.13 -12.47
CA ARG A 123 6.39 8.57 -13.53
C ARG A 123 7.05 7.33 -14.17
N PRO A 124 7.51 7.41 -15.44
CA PRO A 124 8.40 6.40 -16.00
C PRO A 124 9.61 6.18 -15.06
N GLY A 125 9.87 4.93 -14.67
CA GLY A 125 10.89 4.57 -13.68
C GLY A 125 10.45 4.69 -12.22
N GLY A 126 9.26 5.23 -11.94
CA GLY A 126 8.67 5.32 -10.60
C GLY A 126 8.36 3.95 -10.00
N ARG A 127 8.37 3.87 -8.67
CA ARG A 127 8.29 2.65 -7.87
C ARG A 127 6.86 2.28 -7.48
N PHE A 128 6.49 1.01 -7.68
CA PHE A 128 5.26 0.45 -7.16
C PHE A 128 5.58 -0.57 -6.07
N LEU A 129 4.98 -0.42 -4.88
CA LEU A 129 5.09 -1.38 -3.79
C LEU A 129 3.69 -1.76 -3.30
N LEU A 130 3.33 -3.04 -3.41
CA LEU A 130 2.20 -3.63 -2.70
C LEU A 130 2.71 -4.66 -1.70
N LEU A 131 2.21 -4.57 -0.47
CA LEU A 131 2.39 -5.58 0.56
C LEU A 131 1.03 -5.87 1.22
N GLY A 132 0.50 -7.07 1.07
CA GLY A 132 -0.81 -7.46 1.61
C GLY A 132 -0.77 -8.83 2.28
N HIS A 133 -1.79 -9.18 3.06
CA HIS A 133 -1.88 -10.52 3.65
C HIS A 133 -2.08 -11.55 2.53
N ASP A 134 -1.30 -12.63 2.55
CA ASP A 134 -1.39 -13.71 1.57
C ASP A 134 -2.57 -14.64 1.87
N VAL A 135 -3.21 -15.20 0.84
CA VAL A 135 -4.32 -16.14 0.99
C VAL A 135 -3.91 -17.40 1.75
N GLU A 136 -2.66 -17.86 1.62
CA GLU A 136 -2.15 -19.01 2.36
C GLU A 136 -2.00 -18.73 3.86
N ASN A 137 -1.99 -17.44 4.28
CA ASN A 137 -1.97 -17.08 5.70
C ASN A 137 -3.17 -17.66 6.48
N LEU A 138 -4.28 -17.97 5.80
CA LEU A 138 -5.46 -18.61 6.39
C LEU A 138 -5.19 -20.01 6.95
N VAL A 139 -4.24 -20.74 6.35
CA VAL A 139 -3.99 -22.15 6.67
C VAL A 139 -2.57 -22.42 7.15
N ALA A 140 -1.61 -21.58 6.78
CA ALA A 140 -0.19 -21.77 7.04
C ALA A 140 0.46 -20.64 7.85
N GLY A 141 -0.30 -19.60 8.20
CA GLY A 141 0.19 -18.45 8.96
C GLY A 141 -0.68 -18.07 10.15
N VAL A 142 -0.48 -16.86 10.65
CA VAL A 142 -1.21 -16.32 11.82
C VAL A 142 -1.69 -14.89 11.57
N GLY A 143 -2.80 -14.53 12.23
CA GLY A 143 -3.37 -13.18 12.17
C GLY A 143 -4.01 -12.84 10.82
N GLY A 144 -4.26 -11.54 10.59
CA GLY A 144 -4.87 -11.04 9.36
C GLY A 144 -6.37 -11.33 9.21
N PRO A 145 -7.01 -10.79 8.15
CA PRO A 145 -8.41 -11.07 7.83
C PRO A 145 -8.62 -12.54 7.49
N GLN A 146 -9.84 -13.04 7.76
CA GLN A 146 -10.23 -14.43 7.51
C GLN A 146 -11.08 -14.61 6.25
N ASP A 147 -11.34 -13.53 5.52
CA ASP A 147 -12.10 -13.55 4.27
C ASP A 147 -11.12 -13.67 3.08
N PRO A 148 -11.10 -14.81 2.35
CA PRO A 148 -10.18 -15.01 1.23
C PRO A 148 -10.41 -14.03 0.07
N ALA A 149 -11.62 -13.45 -0.08
CA ALA A 149 -11.93 -12.55 -1.18
C ALA A 149 -11.10 -11.24 -1.13
N ILE A 150 -10.57 -10.88 0.03
CA ILE A 150 -9.80 -9.64 0.25
C ILE A 150 -8.30 -9.88 0.50
N LEU A 151 -7.83 -11.12 0.36
CA LEU A 151 -6.42 -11.49 0.51
C LEU A 151 -5.68 -11.54 -0.83
N HIS A 152 -4.38 -11.33 -0.80
CA HIS A 152 -3.53 -11.30 -1.99
C HIS A 152 -2.92 -12.67 -2.27
N SER A 153 -2.46 -12.84 -3.50
CA SER A 153 -1.60 -13.96 -3.94
C SER A 153 -0.80 -13.49 -5.14
N THR A 154 0.28 -14.21 -5.49
CA THR A 154 1.05 -13.90 -6.70
C THR A 154 0.18 -13.94 -7.95
N ASP A 155 -0.74 -14.90 -8.02
CA ASP A 155 -1.67 -15.06 -9.15
C ASP A 155 -2.64 -13.88 -9.25
N ARG A 156 -3.18 -13.43 -8.11
CA ARG A 156 -4.07 -12.26 -8.05
C ARG A 156 -3.38 -10.99 -8.52
N LEU A 157 -2.09 -10.85 -8.23
CA LEU A 157 -1.28 -9.69 -8.60
C LEU A 157 -0.68 -9.76 -10.00
N ALA A 158 -0.72 -10.92 -10.66
CA ALA A 158 -0.12 -11.12 -11.98
C ALA A 158 -0.58 -10.09 -13.03
N PRO A 159 -1.89 -9.74 -13.15
CA PRO A 159 -2.33 -8.76 -14.13
C PRO A 159 -1.78 -7.35 -13.89
N VAL A 160 -1.44 -7.00 -12.64
CA VAL A 160 -0.81 -5.71 -12.29
C VAL A 160 0.70 -5.79 -12.56
N ALA A 161 1.30 -6.92 -12.25
CA ALA A 161 2.72 -7.19 -12.48
C ALA A 161 3.11 -7.08 -13.97
N GLU A 162 2.21 -7.45 -14.89
CA GLU A 162 2.38 -7.27 -16.34
C GLU A 162 2.59 -5.81 -16.79
N LEU A 163 2.19 -4.84 -15.97
CA LEU A 163 2.34 -3.40 -16.24
C LEU A 163 3.68 -2.83 -15.72
N LEU A 164 4.49 -3.65 -15.06
CA LEU A 164 5.70 -3.24 -14.35
C LEU A 164 6.94 -3.99 -14.89
N ASP A 165 8.09 -3.34 -14.79
CA ASP A 165 9.36 -4.04 -14.70
C ASP A 165 9.49 -4.59 -13.27
N VAL A 166 9.15 -5.86 -13.08
CA VAL A 166 9.04 -6.51 -11.77
C VAL A 166 10.42 -6.85 -11.22
N ASP A 167 10.73 -6.35 -10.02
CA ASP A 167 11.91 -6.75 -9.26
C ASP A 167 11.60 -7.97 -8.39
N ARG A 168 10.43 -7.99 -7.72
CA ARG A 168 9.98 -9.09 -6.85
C ARG A 168 8.45 -9.26 -6.93
N LEU A 169 8.00 -10.50 -7.12
CA LEU A 169 6.62 -10.92 -6.96
C LEU A 169 6.64 -12.29 -6.25
N GLU A 170 6.38 -12.29 -4.95
CA GLU A 170 6.54 -13.49 -4.13
C GLU A 170 5.74 -13.40 -2.83
N GLN A 171 5.47 -14.57 -2.24
CA GLN A 171 5.04 -14.65 -0.85
C GLN A 171 6.25 -14.42 0.06
N VAL A 172 6.06 -13.66 1.14
CA VAL A 172 7.08 -13.35 2.13
C VAL A 172 6.57 -13.71 3.53
N ALA A 173 7.45 -14.29 4.34
CA ALA A 173 7.18 -14.58 5.74
C ALA A 173 7.53 -13.36 6.62
N ARG A 174 6.64 -13.02 7.56
CA ARG A 174 6.84 -11.97 8.56
C ARG A 174 6.70 -12.56 9.96
N SER A 175 7.74 -12.36 10.78
CA SER A 175 7.71 -12.76 12.18
C SER A 175 6.75 -11.87 12.99
N THR A 176 5.90 -12.48 13.80
CA THR A 176 5.02 -11.81 14.75
C THR A 176 5.11 -12.48 16.13
N PRO A 177 4.68 -11.82 17.22
CA PRO A 177 4.63 -12.47 18.54
C PRO A 177 3.77 -13.74 18.59
N ALA A 178 2.78 -13.86 17.69
CA ALA A 178 1.88 -15.02 17.61
C ALA A 178 2.42 -16.14 16.69
N GLY A 179 3.54 -15.92 15.99
CA GLY A 179 4.08 -16.85 14.99
C GLY A 179 4.36 -16.18 13.65
N THR A 180 4.54 -16.99 12.60
CA THR A 180 4.82 -16.52 11.25
C THR A 180 3.53 -16.13 10.53
N ALA A 181 3.43 -14.87 10.09
CA ALA A 181 2.41 -14.41 9.15
C ALA A 181 2.95 -14.46 7.71
N LEU A 182 2.08 -14.70 6.74
CA LEU A 182 2.41 -14.72 5.33
C LEU A 182 1.78 -13.50 4.64
N ASP A 183 2.61 -12.75 3.92
CA ASP A 183 2.20 -11.59 3.13
C ASP A 183 2.59 -11.83 1.65
N THR A 184 1.86 -11.24 0.70
CA THR A 184 2.25 -11.19 -0.71
C THR A 184 2.91 -9.85 -1.01
N LEU A 185 4.08 -9.87 -1.65
CA LEU A 185 4.82 -8.70 -2.11
C LEU A 185 4.72 -8.58 -3.63
N LEU A 186 4.42 -7.36 -4.11
CA LEU A 186 4.74 -6.93 -5.48
C LEU A 186 5.58 -5.66 -5.43
N TRP A 187 6.80 -5.73 -5.95
CA TRP A 187 7.74 -4.63 -6.02
C TRP A 187 8.30 -4.51 -7.43
N GLY A 188 8.18 -3.32 -8.03
CA GLY A 188 8.61 -3.09 -9.40
C GLY A 188 8.70 -1.62 -9.77
N ARG A 189 8.95 -1.37 -11.06
CA ARG A 189 9.01 -0.02 -11.64
C ARG A 189 8.03 0.12 -12.78
N ARG A 190 7.46 1.31 -12.97
CA ARG A 190 6.82 1.63 -14.23
C ARG A 190 7.87 1.63 -15.34
N PRO A 191 7.67 0.91 -16.47
CA PRO A 191 8.62 0.88 -17.57
C PRO A 191 8.95 2.28 -18.10
N THR A 192 10.21 2.49 -18.50
CA THR A 192 10.71 3.78 -19.02
C THR A 192 10.55 3.93 -20.54
N GLY A 193 10.30 2.83 -21.24
CA GLY A 193 10.03 2.82 -22.69
C GLY A 193 8.59 3.17 -23.05
N PRO A 194 8.30 3.46 -24.33
CA PRO A 194 6.92 3.60 -24.78
C PRO A 194 6.15 2.31 -24.46
N VAL A 195 4.90 2.46 -24.01
CA VAL A 195 3.96 1.34 -23.83
C VAL A 195 3.68 0.77 -25.22
N GLY A 196 4.55 -0.12 -25.68
CA GLY A 196 4.39 -0.81 -26.95
C GLY A 196 3.14 -1.67 -26.85
N ALA A 197 2.18 -1.41 -27.74
CA ALA A 197 1.04 -2.29 -27.97
C ALA A 197 1.56 -3.71 -28.16
N ARG A 198 1.45 -4.54 -27.12
CA ARG A 198 1.63 -5.98 -27.27
C ARG A 198 0.44 -6.44 -28.10
N ARG A 199 0.74 -6.83 -29.34
CA ARG A 199 -0.19 -7.46 -30.27
C ARG A 199 -0.61 -8.83 -29.76
#